data_AF-A0A1P8XJE9-F1
#
_entry.id   AF-A0A1P8XJE9-F1
#
_cell.length_a   1.000
_cell.length_b   1.000
_cell.length_c   1.000
_cell.angle_alpha   90.00
_cell.angle_beta   90.00
_cell.angle_gamma   90.00
#
_symmetry.space_group_name_H-M   'P 1'
#
loop_
_entity.id
_entity.type
_entity.pdbx_description
1 polymer ?
#
loop_
_entity_poly.entity_id
_entity_poly.type
_entity_poly.pdbx_seq_one_letter_code
_entity_poly.pdbx_strand_id
1 'polypeptide(L)'
;MSLNDDLENLATAAVSDWPEISFSGQLDAAIRDLYRTHLPFPQFWTPEEREEYVEEWADFDAQRLVTQFDDAIDVVIDRFGRQNGYLPQSEDVGEMIAEARKEAVYELDASIAYLADDLAQKAIHTAGRTVSSMTGCSPAARHSRRKGKT
;
A
#
# COMPACT_ATOMS: atom_id res chain seq x y z
N MET A 1 -13.94 -10.15 4.90
CA MET A 1 -14.17 -9.70 3.52
C MET A 1 -12.99 -10.18 2.69
N SER A 2 -13.18 -10.56 1.43
CA SER A 2 -12.03 -10.87 0.57
C SER A 2 -11.49 -9.57 -0.03
N LEU A 3 -10.20 -9.54 -0.38
CA LEU A 3 -9.58 -8.40 -1.07
C LEU A 3 -10.36 -8.02 -2.33
N ASN A 4 -10.81 -9.02 -3.09
CA ASN A 4 -11.61 -8.79 -4.30
C ASN A 4 -12.95 -8.10 -3.99
N ASP A 5 -13.62 -8.46 -2.90
CA ASP A 5 -14.88 -7.80 -2.52
C ASP A 5 -14.64 -6.34 -2.11
N ASP A 6 -13.56 -6.06 -1.37
CA ASP A 6 -13.22 -4.71 -0.95
C ASP A 6 -12.83 -3.83 -2.15
N LEU A 7 -12.07 -4.38 -3.11
CA LEU A 7 -11.73 -3.71 -4.37
C LEU A 7 -12.96 -3.43 -5.23
N GLU A 8 -13.88 -4.39 -5.38
CA GLU A 8 -15.11 -4.19 -6.15
C GLU A 8 -16.00 -3.11 -5.53
N ASN A 9 -16.09 -3.07 -4.19
CA ASN A 9 -16.85 -2.02 -3.50
C ASN A 9 -16.20 -0.64 -3.69
N LEU A 10 -14.88 -0.55 -3.57
CA LEU A 10 -14.14 0.68 -3.83
C LEU A 10 -14.31 1.12 -5.29
N ALA A 11 -14.18 0.21 -6.25
CA ALA A 11 -14.34 0.51 -7.68
C ALA A 11 -15.75 1.02 -7.99
N THR A 12 -16.77 0.37 -7.44
CA THR A 12 -18.17 0.77 -7.59
C THR A 12 -18.41 2.17 -7.03
N ALA A 13 -17.94 2.45 -5.81
CA ALA A 13 -18.07 3.77 -5.19
C ALA A 13 -17.30 4.83 -5.97
N ALA A 14 -16.04 4.55 -6.31
CA ALA A 14 -15.16 5.49 -7.01
C ALA A 14 -15.73 5.89 -8.39
N VAL A 15 -16.28 4.94 -9.14
CA VAL A 15 -16.90 5.23 -10.45
C VAL A 15 -18.23 5.96 -10.31
N SER A 16 -19.05 5.59 -9.34
CA SER A 16 -20.40 6.17 -9.16
C SER A 16 -20.35 7.61 -8.65
N ASP A 17 -19.41 7.89 -7.73
CA ASP A 17 -19.33 9.16 -7.02
C ASP A 17 -18.20 10.06 -7.55
N TRP A 18 -17.61 9.74 -8.71
CA TRP A 18 -16.58 10.59 -9.33
C TRP A 18 -17.16 11.94 -9.79
N PRO A 19 -16.49 13.09 -9.55
CA PRO A 19 -15.22 13.29 -8.83
C PRO A 19 -15.35 13.56 -7.32
N GLU A 20 -16.57 13.58 -6.79
CA GLU A 20 -16.86 13.98 -5.40
C GLU A 20 -16.17 13.10 -4.35
N ILE A 21 -16.03 11.79 -4.63
CA ILE A 21 -15.32 10.86 -3.75
C ILE A 21 -13.85 11.27 -3.51
N SER A 22 -13.21 11.91 -4.49
CA SER A 22 -11.85 12.44 -4.35
C SER A 22 -11.84 13.72 -3.52
N PHE A 23 -12.72 14.68 -3.83
CA PHE A 23 -12.75 15.97 -3.13
C PHE A 23 -13.15 15.86 -1.66
N SER A 24 -13.93 14.84 -1.31
CA SER A 24 -14.34 14.57 0.07
C SER A 24 -13.29 13.81 0.90
N GLY A 25 -12.20 13.35 0.29
CA GLY A 25 -11.18 12.49 0.93
C GLY A 25 -11.67 11.06 1.24
N GLN A 26 -12.85 10.68 0.72
CA GLN A 26 -13.39 9.33 0.89
C GLN A 26 -12.56 8.30 0.14
N LEU A 27 -12.00 8.67 -1.01
CA LEU A 27 -11.09 7.80 -1.77
C LEU A 27 -9.86 7.44 -0.94
N ASP A 28 -9.18 8.43 -0.38
CA ASP A 28 -8.03 8.25 0.50
C ASP A 28 -8.35 7.39 1.72
N ALA A 29 -9.47 7.67 2.39
CA ALA A 29 -9.92 6.91 3.54
C ALA A 29 -10.16 5.43 3.19
N ALA A 30 -10.79 5.16 2.05
CA ALA A 30 -11.07 3.80 1.60
C ALA A 30 -9.79 3.02 1.26
N ILE A 31 -8.80 3.67 0.62
CA ILE A 31 -7.51 3.03 0.33
C ILE A 31 -6.73 2.76 1.63
N ARG A 32 -6.76 3.69 2.60
CA ARG A 32 -6.17 3.45 3.93
C ARG A 32 -6.80 2.24 4.62
N ASP A 33 -8.12 2.14 4.61
CA ASP A 33 -8.84 1.00 5.21
C ASP A 33 -8.54 -0.32 4.49
N LEU A 34 -8.41 -0.30 3.16
CA LEU A 34 -7.96 -1.43 2.36
C LEU A 34 -6.57 -1.90 2.82
N TYR A 35 -5.62 -0.99 2.98
CA TYR A 35 -4.25 -1.32 3.39
C TYR A 35 -4.16 -1.81 4.82
N ARG A 36 -4.89 -1.19 5.76
CA ARG A 36 -4.98 -1.67 7.16
C ARG A 36 -5.50 -3.11 7.23
N THR A 37 -6.42 -3.47 6.33
CA THR A 37 -7.09 -4.77 6.33
C THR A 37 -6.23 -5.85 5.69
N HIS A 38 -5.57 -5.54 4.57
CA HIS A 38 -4.95 -6.56 3.71
C HIS A 38 -3.43 -6.64 3.80
N LEU A 39 -2.75 -5.64 4.34
CA LEU A 39 -1.28 -5.69 4.46
C LEU A 39 -0.82 -6.54 5.66
N PRO A 40 0.12 -7.48 5.46
CA PRO A 40 0.63 -8.34 6.51
C PRO A 40 1.70 -7.63 7.36
N PHE A 41 1.29 -6.66 8.19
CA PHE A 41 2.21 -5.88 9.01
C PHE A 41 3.04 -6.76 9.98
N PRO A 42 4.35 -6.50 10.11
CA PRO A 42 5.18 -7.20 11.09
C PRO A 42 4.69 -6.99 12.52
N GLN A 43 4.70 -8.05 13.33
CA GLN A 43 4.19 -7.98 14.72
C GLN A 43 4.95 -7.01 15.62
N PHE A 44 6.23 -6.77 15.32
CA PHE A 44 7.08 -5.87 16.10
C PHE A 44 6.91 -4.39 15.73
N TRP A 45 6.14 -4.08 14.67
CA TRP A 45 5.81 -2.69 14.34
C TRP A 45 4.78 -2.13 15.30
N THR A 46 5.02 -0.92 15.78
CA THR A 46 4.06 -0.18 16.61
C THR A 46 2.85 0.24 15.77
N PRO A 47 1.71 0.57 16.40
CA PRO A 47 0.57 1.12 15.69
C PRO A 47 0.90 2.38 14.88
N GLU A 48 1.79 3.23 15.40
CA GLU A 48 2.22 4.46 14.73
C GLU A 48 3.04 4.16 13.47
N GLU A 49 3.99 3.21 13.53
CA GLU A 49 4.78 2.80 12.36
C GLU A 49 3.89 2.21 11.26
N ARG A 50 2.84 1.45 11.63
CA ARG A 50 1.87 0.91 10.67
C ARG A 50 1.05 2.02 10.04
N GLU A 51 0.57 2.97 10.83
CA GLU A 51 -0.27 4.05 10.35
C GLU A 51 0.51 5.00 9.43
N GLU A 52 1.76 5.35 9.77
CA GLU A 52 2.63 6.15 8.92
C GLU A 52 2.86 5.49 7.55
N TYR A 53 3.11 4.17 7.55
CA TYR A 53 3.28 3.40 6.31
C TYR A 53 1.98 3.33 5.49
N VAL A 54 0.84 3.10 6.14
CA VAL A 54 -0.47 3.11 5.46
C VAL A 54 -0.74 4.49 4.85
N GLU A 55 -0.51 5.57 5.60
CA GLU A 55 -0.77 6.93 5.14
C GLU A 55 0.09 7.30 3.93
N GLU A 56 1.41 7.01 3.97
CA GLU A 56 2.31 7.28 2.86
C GLU A 56 1.86 6.58 1.57
N TRP A 57 1.60 5.28 1.64
CA TRP A 57 1.25 4.50 0.44
C TRP A 57 -0.17 4.76 -0.04
N ALA A 58 -1.10 5.01 0.88
CA ALA A 58 -2.47 5.33 0.50
C ALA A 58 -2.56 6.71 -0.18
N ASP A 59 -1.82 7.72 0.30
CA ASP A 59 -1.73 9.03 -0.36
C ASP A 59 -1.13 8.91 -1.77
N PHE A 60 -0.04 8.15 -1.89
CA PHE A 60 0.59 7.89 -3.20
C PHE A 60 -0.39 7.25 -4.19
N ASP A 61 -1.08 6.18 -3.79
CA ASP A 61 -2.00 5.48 -4.69
C ASP A 61 -3.32 6.23 -4.92
N ALA A 62 -3.78 7.05 -3.96
CA ALA A 62 -4.91 7.95 -4.15
C ALA A 62 -4.60 8.98 -5.25
N GLN A 63 -3.43 9.63 -5.18
CA GLN A 63 -2.99 10.59 -6.21
C GLN A 63 -2.82 9.93 -7.59
N ARG A 64 -2.29 8.71 -7.62
CA ARG A 64 -2.18 7.90 -8.84
C ARG A 64 -3.56 7.64 -9.45
N LEU A 65 -4.52 7.19 -8.64
CA LEU A 65 -5.88 6.90 -9.08
C LEU A 65 -6.61 8.15 -9.58
N VAL A 66 -6.47 9.28 -8.88
CA VAL A 66 -7.06 10.55 -9.33
C VAL A 66 -6.56 10.91 -10.73
N THR A 67 -5.25 10.80 -10.95
CA THR A 67 -4.64 11.05 -12.26
C THR A 67 -5.19 10.10 -13.32
N GLN A 68 -5.26 8.79 -13.03
CA GLN A 68 -5.80 7.80 -13.95
C GLN A 68 -7.29 8.03 -14.26
N PHE A 69 -8.08 8.50 -13.29
CA PHE A 69 -9.51 8.76 -13.46
C PHE A 69 -9.78 10.02 -14.30
N ASP A 70 -8.95 11.05 -14.14
CA ASP A 70 -8.98 12.25 -14.97
C ASP A 70 -8.56 11.94 -16.42
N ASP A 71 -7.49 11.16 -16.59
CA ASP A 71 -6.96 10.78 -17.90
C ASP A 71 -7.78 9.69 -18.60
N ALA A 72 -8.72 9.03 -17.90
CA ALA A 72 -9.46 7.87 -18.39
C ALA A 72 -10.17 8.15 -19.73
N ILE A 73 -10.73 9.35 -19.91
CA ILE A 73 -11.42 9.74 -21.14
C ILE A 73 -10.45 9.72 -22.32
N ASP A 74 -9.31 10.41 -22.18
CA ASP A 74 -8.32 10.55 -23.24
C ASP A 74 -7.67 9.20 -23.57
N VAL A 75 -7.34 8.41 -22.54
CA VAL A 75 -6.76 7.06 -22.69
C VAL A 75 -7.72 6.13 -23.43
N VAL A 76 -8.99 6.12 -23.05
CA VAL A 76 -10.02 5.27 -23.69
C VAL A 76 -10.22 5.66 -25.15
N ILE A 77 -10.37 6.95 -25.44
CA ILE A 77 -10.60 7.44 -26.80
C ILE A 77 -9.38 7.19 -27.70
N ASP A 78 -8.17 7.50 -27.23
CA ASP A 78 -6.94 7.26 -28.01
C ASP A 78 -6.70 5.77 -28.24
N ARG A 79 -6.86 4.94 -27.19
CA ARG A 79 -6.71 3.47 -27.31
C ARG A 79 -7.69 2.92 -28.35
N PHE A 80 -8.97 3.31 -28.29
CA PHE A 80 -9.97 2.83 -29.23
C PHE A 80 -9.68 3.28 -30.66
N GLY A 81 -9.35 4.56 -30.86
CA GLY A 81 -9.03 5.11 -32.18
C GLY A 81 -7.85 4.41 -32.83
N ARG A 82 -6.79 4.13 -32.05
CA ARG A 82 -5.62 3.37 -32.54
C ARG A 82 -5.94 1.93 -32.92
N GLN A 83 -6.82 1.27 -32.17
CA GLN A 83 -7.17 -0.14 -32.41
C GLN A 83 -8.12 -0.31 -33.60
N ASN A 84 -9.05 0.62 -33.79
CA ASN A 84 -10.17 0.44 -34.72
C ASN A 84 -10.10 1.35 -35.95
N GLY A 85 -9.32 2.44 -35.90
CA GLY A 85 -9.22 3.41 -36.99
C GLY A 85 -10.39 4.40 -37.08
N TYR A 86 -11.30 4.40 -36.10
CA TYR A 86 -12.42 5.34 -35.97
C TYR A 86 -12.71 5.62 -34.48
N LEU A 87 -13.52 6.65 -34.19
CA LEU A 87 -13.88 7.03 -32.82
C LEU A 87 -15.08 6.22 -32.30
N PRO A 88 -15.13 5.91 -30.99
CA PRO A 88 -16.25 5.17 -30.40
C PRO A 88 -17.57 5.95 -30.51
N GLN A 89 -18.70 5.24 -30.53
CA GLN A 89 -20.02 5.88 -30.46
C GLN A 89 -20.25 6.46 -29.06
N SER A 90 -21.01 7.55 -28.96
CA SER A 90 -21.20 8.27 -27.68
C SER A 90 -21.83 7.42 -26.57
N GLU A 91 -22.63 6.41 -26.93
CA GLU A 91 -23.26 5.48 -25.98
C GLU A 91 -22.24 4.50 -25.38
N ASP A 92 -21.28 4.02 -26.17
CA ASP A 92 -20.24 3.07 -25.72
C ASP A 92 -19.17 3.77 -24.86
N VAL A 93 -18.91 5.06 -25.10
CA VAL A 93 -17.85 5.82 -24.41
C VAL A 93 -18.04 5.82 -22.90
N GLY A 94 -19.27 5.95 -22.41
CA GLY A 94 -19.54 5.98 -20.97
C GLY A 94 -19.19 4.67 -20.27
N GLU A 95 -19.58 3.54 -20.86
CA GLU A 95 -19.26 2.20 -20.34
C GLU A 95 -17.75 1.95 -20.39
N MET A 96 -17.09 2.31 -21.49
CA MET A 96 -15.65 2.15 -21.62
C MET A 96 -14.86 2.97 -20.60
N ILE A 97 -15.29 4.21 -20.31
CA ILE A 97 -14.66 5.05 -19.26
C ILE A 97 -14.89 4.42 -17.88
N ALA A 98 -16.10 3.94 -17.60
CA ALA A 98 -16.42 3.30 -16.34
C ALA A 98 -15.55 2.06 -16.11
N GLU A 99 -15.42 1.20 -17.11
CA GLU A 99 -14.57 0.00 -17.04
C GLU A 99 -13.08 0.36 -16.89
N ALA A 100 -12.58 1.36 -17.60
CA ALA A 100 -11.19 1.82 -17.44
C ALA A 100 -10.91 2.33 -16.01
N ARG A 101 -11.85 3.05 -15.41
CA ARG A 101 -11.75 3.51 -14.02
C ARG A 101 -11.82 2.37 -13.02
N LYS A 102 -12.67 1.35 -13.25
CA LYS A 102 -12.65 0.14 -12.42
C LYS A 102 -11.31 -0.59 -12.54
N GLU A 103 -10.80 -0.78 -13.75
CA GLU A 103 -9.50 -1.42 -14.00
C GLU A 103 -8.38 -0.71 -13.23
N ALA A 104 -8.37 0.63 -13.24
CA ALA A 104 -7.43 1.42 -12.46
C ALA A 104 -7.50 1.12 -10.95
N VAL A 105 -8.70 1.01 -10.36
CA VAL A 105 -8.86 0.62 -8.94
C VAL A 105 -8.34 -0.80 -8.70
N TYR A 106 -8.58 -1.73 -9.62
CA TYR A 106 -8.07 -3.10 -9.50
C TYR A 106 -6.54 -3.18 -9.54
N GLU A 107 -5.83 -2.18 -10.06
CA GLU A 107 -4.36 -2.11 -9.96
C GLU A 107 -3.87 -1.98 -8.50
N LEU A 108 -4.74 -1.64 -7.54
CA LEU A 108 -4.41 -1.67 -6.12
C LEU A 108 -4.11 -3.10 -5.60
N ASP A 109 -4.60 -4.15 -6.25
CA ASP A 109 -4.21 -5.53 -5.94
C ASP A 109 -2.70 -5.73 -6.12
N ALA A 110 -2.16 -5.19 -7.22
CA ALA A 110 -0.72 -5.21 -7.47
C ALA A 110 0.05 -4.34 -6.49
N SER A 111 -0.49 -3.18 -6.10
CA SER A 111 0.09 -2.35 -5.01
C SER A 111 0.17 -3.17 -3.72
N ILE A 112 -0.91 -3.83 -3.30
CA ILE A 112 -0.94 -4.64 -2.07
C ILE A 112 0.06 -5.79 -2.14
N ALA A 113 0.14 -6.49 -3.27
CA ALA A 113 1.12 -7.56 -3.46
C ALA A 113 2.57 -7.05 -3.33
N TYR A 114 2.86 -5.89 -3.93
CA TYR A 114 4.18 -5.24 -3.83
C TYR A 114 4.51 -4.82 -2.38
N LEU A 115 3.58 -4.17 -1.70
CA LEU A 115 3.77 -3.70 -0.33
C LEU A 115 3.88 -4.86 0.67
N ALA A 116 3.16 -5.97 0.43
CA ALA A 116 3.33 -7.18 1.22
C ALA A 116 4.75 -7.76 1.11
N ASP A 117 5.35 -7.75 -0.09
CA ASP A 117 6.75 -8.16 -0.27
C ASP A 117 7.73 -7.20 0.41
N ASP A 118 7.53 -5.88 0.26
CA ASP A 118 8.35 -4.86 0.96
C ASP A 118 8.32 -5.06 2.48
N LEU A 119 7.13 -5.28 3.07
CA LEU A 119 6.98 -5.56 4.50
C LEU A 119 7.68 -6.87 4.90
N ALA A 120 7.63 -7.91 4.07
CA ALA A 120 8.34 -9.16 4.31
C ALA A 120 9.86 -8.97 4.32
N GLN A 121 10.41 -8.20 3.38
CA GLN A 121 11.85 -7.87 3.35
C GLN A 121 12.28 -7.09 4.60
N LYS A 122 11.50 -6.09 5.01
CA LYS A 122 11.74 -5.31 6.23
C LYS A 122 11.74 -6.18 7.49
N ALA A 123 10.88 -7.20 7.55
CA ALA A 123 10.86 -8.17 8.64
C ALA A 123 12.15 -9.02 8.70
N ILE A 124 12.63 -9.51 7.55
CA ILE A 124 13.86 -10.32 7.47
C ILE A 124 15.08 -9.53 7.95
N HIS A 125 15.23 -8.28 7.50
CA HIS A 125 16.37 -7.44 7.87
C HIS A 125 16.41 -7.10 9.37
N THR A 126 15.25 -6.94 9.99
CA THR A 126 15.15 -6.67 11.43
C THR A 126 15.49 -7.93 12.24
N ALA A 127 14.96 -9.09 11.85
CA ALA A 127 15.31 -10.37 12.48
C ALA A 127 16.81 -10.68 12.39
N GLY A 128 17.45 -10.44 11.23
CA GLY A 128 18.88 -10.65 11.03
C GLY A 128 19.79 -9.77 11.90
N ARG A 129 19.32 -8.58 12.32
CA ARG A 129 20.07 -7.69 13.23
C ARG A 129 20.03 -8.14 14.69
N THR A 130 18.99 -8.86 15.11
CA THR A 130 18.81 -9.24 16.53
C THR A 130 19.68 -10.41 17.01
N VAL A 131 20.40 -11.12 16.11
CA VAL A 131 21.20 -12.30 16.48
C VAL A 131 22.70 -11.99 16.70
N SER A 132 23.18 -10.78 16.39
CA SER A 132 24.61 -10.45 16.49
C SER A 132 25.04 -9.68 17.75
N SER A 133 24.20 -9.57 18.78
CA SER A 133 24.57 -8.88 20.02
C SER A 133 24.28 -9.74 21.25
N MET A 134 25.02 -10.84 21.43
CA MET A 134 25.05 -11.55 22.70
C MET A 134 26.30 -12.43 22.88
N THR A 135 27.44 -11.78 23.14
CA THR A 135 28.38 -12.31 24.14
C THR A 135 28.82 -11.15 25.03
N GLY A 136 28.08 -10.99 26.13
CA GLY A 136 28.48 -10.14 27.24
C GLY A 136 29.73 -10.71 27.89
N CYS A 137 30.83 -9.97 27.83
CA CYS A 137 31.97 -10.17 28.71
C CYS A 137 31.85 -9.20 29.88
N SER A 138 31.43 -9.69 31.05
CA SER A 138 31.59 -9.03 32.35
C SER A 138 31.33 -10.06 33.48
N PRO A 139 31.80 -9.84 34.72
CA PRO A 139 33.17 -9.56 35.17
C PRO A 139 33.57 -10.50 36.34
N ALA A 140 34.75 -11.11 36.33
CA ALA A 140 35.21 -11.92 37.47
C ALA A 140 36.10 -11.11 38.44
N ALA A 141 35.78 -11.23 39.72
CA ALA A 141 36.05 -10.29 40.79
C ALA A 141 37.49 -10.31 41.35
N ARG A 142 37.80 -9.19 42.02
CA ARG A 142 38.92 -8.94 42.94
C ARG A 142 39.25 -10.15 43.82
N HIS A 143 40.51 -10.57 43.82
CA HIS A 143 41.07 -11.33 44.93
C HIS A 143 41.91 -10.41 45.82
N SER A 144 41.31 -9.97 46.93
CA SER A 144 42.04 -9.52 48.11
C SER A 144 42.57 -10.76 48.83
N ARG A 145 43.89 -10.86 49.05
CA ARG A 145 44.46 -11.65 50.16
C ARG A 145 45.71 -10.96 50.71
N ARG A 146 45.56 -10.56 51.97
CA ARG A 146 46.51 -9.93 52.89
C ARG A 146 47.24 -11.03 53.68
N LYS A 147 48.58 -11.07 53.66
CA LYS A 147 49.52 -11.65 54.67
C LYS A 147 50.91 -11.08 54.30
N GLY A 148 51.77 -10.51 55.14
CA GLY A 148 51.93 -10.51 56.59
C GLY A 148 53.28 -11.15 56.97
N LYS A 149 54.28 -10.31 57.34
CA LYS A 149 55.63 -10.59 57.93
C LYS A 149 56.61 -11.39 57.04
N THR A 150 57.90 -11.05 56.96
CA THR A 150 58.86 -10.71 58.03
C THR A 150 59.88 -9.68 57.56
#